data_AF-A0A0A3I077-F1
#
_entry.id   AF-A0A0A3I077-F1
#
_cell.length_a   1.000
_cell.length_b   1.000
_cell.length_c   1.000
_cell.angle_alpha   90.00
_cell.angle_beta   90.00
_cell.angle_gamma   90.00
#
_symmetry.space_group_name_H-M   'P 1'
#
loop_
_entity.id
_entity.type
_entity.pdbx_description
1 polymer ?
#
loop_
_entity_poly.entity_id
_entity_poly.type
_entity_poly.pdbx_seq_one_letter_code
_entity_poly.pdbx_strand_id
1 'polypeptide(L)'
;MLKVDESLLNTSKGMVGEALESAILSLTPSGGFHHDIFGALLPIETILVSKTRAQNLLFSVAKKYWGNIDLFLHSTLHETAIDLESANDRLAAFFSTQAGKKAVWDYITIHNRLEFDNLIALVFGKEIKLSKSRSVGGLRKLYLYQVGNKYFLHTVLNDTYKFWDILFIKKIYSLFMQTPLDNIHNANELIKHFKSLLEIHLTLNQSVIITNHLIAFIDQENIRSYHLKELHLYNLISHFNGGKRHFRKVDSLIEEIVASWGKGKWALSEKEYTLLSYIRAITASEHNDASSVIEYGSYLITNDRLINHAIELFLEYSDVLPHLKPEPDTLVKRYDKNYLEQIFYVLIDALVQNSKYHEVVELLKQHEIASCASLYAYFNREHSDQNAIFKIEATVQRDIAYIVDNSPQHVVQSIEIWLQNYPDEQSRYFEIALMTSKHLCNILKSLFVTQHYELFEKLIEVYKKYLVIDAHFSDLRDFVSAHVNS
;
A
#
# COMPACT_ATOMS: atom_id res chain seq x y z
N MET A 1 0.89 14.33 31.48
CA MET A 1 0.99 13.12 30.65
C MET A 1 0.48 11.94 31.47
N LEU A 2 0.62 10.68 31.05
CA LEU A 2 0.44 9.58 32.00
C LEU A 2 1.61 9.57 32.99
N LYS A 3 1.34 9.27 34.27
CA LYS A 3 2.39 9.22 35.30
C LYS A 3 3.45 8.16 35.00
N VAL A 4 3.05 7.04 34.40
CA VAL A 4 3.98 5.97 34.01
C VAL A 4 4.96 6.45 32.94
N ASP A 5 4.50 7.26 31.98
CA ASP A 5 5.34 7.81 30.92
C ASP A 5 6.41 8.75 31.46
N GLU A 6 6.01 9.63 32.39
CA GLU A 6 6.92 10.55 33.09
C GLU A 6 7.95 9.76 33.91
N SER A 7 7.52 8.71 34.61
CA SER A 7 8.39 7.83 35.40
C SER A 7 9.41 7.10 34.52
N LEU A 8 8.97 6.55 33.38
CA LEU A 8 9.83 5.83 32.44
C LEU A 8 10.85 6.77 31.78
N LEU A 9 10.43 7.98 31.38
CA LEU A 9 11.34 8.99 30.85
C LEU A 9 12.43 9.34 31.85
N ASN A 10 12.06 9.61 33.11
CA ASN A 10 12.99 10.01 34.15
C ASN A 10 13.97 8.88 34.52
N THR A 11 13.47 7.65 34.64
CA THR A 11 14.27 6.48 35.04
C THR A 11 15.25 6.06 33.94
N SER A 12 14.80 6.08 32.68
CA SER A 12 15.65 5.78 31.51
C SER A 12 16.49 6.97 31.05
N LYS A 13 16.27 8.16 31.61
CA LYS A 13 16.85 9.46 31.16
C LYS A 13 16.59 9.73 29.67
N GLY A 14 15.44 9.28 29.15
CA GLY A 14 15.09 9.40 27.73
C GLY A 14 15.87 8.49 26.78
N MET A 15 16.64 7.53 27.30
CA MET A 15 17.34 6.53 26.49
C MET A 15 16.41 5.34 26.16
N VAL A 16 16.64 4.73 24.99
CA VAL A 16 15.93 3.53 24.52
C VAL A 16 16.81 2.27 24.69
N GLY A 17 16.28 1.09 24.37
CA GLY A 17 17.00 -0.18 24.56
C GLY A 17 17.00 -0.62 26.02
N GLU A 18 18.12 -1.19 26.50
CA GLU A 18 18.24 -1.78 27.85
C GLU A 18 17.82 -0.84 28.98
N ALA A 19 18.08 0.47 28.85
CA ALA A 19 17.69 1.46 29.84
C ALA A 19 16.15 1.55 30.00
N LEU A 20 15.43 1.52 28.87
CA LEU A 20 13.97 1.50 28.88
C LEU A 20 13.43 0.13 29.30
N GLU A 21 14.04 -0.98 28.84
CA GLU A 21 13.64 -2.33 29.28
C GLU A 21 13.74 -2.48 30.80
N SER A 22 14.87 -2.07 31.38
CA SER A 22 15.11 -2.12 32.83
C SER A 22 14.11 -1.26 33.60
N ALA A 23 13.80 -0.07 33.07
CA ALA A 23 12.79 0.81 33.66
C ALA A 23 11.40 0.17 33.62
N ILE A 24 11.02 -0.50 32.53
CA ILE A 24 9.74 -1.22 32.43
C ILE A 24 9.70 -2.39 33.42
N LEU A 25 10.76 -3.19 33.52
CA LEU A 25 10.83 -4.31 34.45
C LEU A 25 10.70 -3.90 35.92
N SER A 26 11.21 -2.72 36.28
CA SER A 26 11.07 -2.19 37.64
C SER A 26 9.62 -1.87 38.02
N LEU A 27 8.71 -1.73 37.05
CA LEU A 27 7.29 -1.46 37.27
C LEU A 27 6.46 -2.74 37.44
N THR A 28 7.03 -3.91 37.14
CA THR A 28 6.34 -5.21 37.25
C THR A 28 6.62 -5.85 38.61
N PRO A 29 5.61 -6.00 39.49
CA PRO A 29 5.79 -6.64 40.78
C PRO A 29 5.99 -8.14 40.57
N SER A 30 7.14 -8.67 40.97
CA SER A 30 7.50 -10.09 41.02
C SER A 30 7.47 -10.85 39.68
N GLY A 31 8.63 -10.89 39.01
CA GLY A 31 9.03 -11.92 38.04
C GLY A 31 7.97 -12.37 37.02
N GLY A 32 7.99 -11.75 35.84
CA GLY A 32 7.41 -12.37 34.64
C GLY A 32 6.44 -11.49 33.90
N PHE A 33 6.95 -10.79 32.89
CA PHE A 33 6.33 -10.63 31.56
C PHE A 33 7.46 -10.28 30.58
N HIS A 34 8.49 -11.15 30.53
CA HIS A 34 9.40 -11.14 29.39
C HIS A 34 8.75 -12.00 28.32
N HIS A 35 8.40 -11.37 27.20
CA HIS A 35 8.13 -12.13 26.00
C HIS A 35 9.44 -12.16 25.20
N ASP A 36 9.86 -13.35 24.77
CA ASP A 36 11.17 -13.60 24.14
C ASP A 36 11.44 -12.75 22.88
N ILE A 37 10.40 -12.11 22.36
CA ILE A 37 10.34 -11.56 21.01
C ILE A 37 10.46 -10.04 21.03
N PHE A 38 9.85 -9.38 22.00
CA PHE A 38 9.88 -7.93 22.10
C PHE A 38 10.01 -7.42 23.54
N GLY A 39 10.74 -8.16 24.38
CA GLY A 39 11.22 -7.69 25.68
C GLY A 39 10.14 -7.57 26.76
N ALA A 40 10.32 -6.58 27.64
CA ALA A 40 9.46 -6.39 28.80
C ALA A 40 8.10 -5.78 28.43
N LEU A 41 7.03 -6.29 29.05
CA LEU A 41 5.67 -5.75 28.90
C LEU A 41 5.34 -4.70 29.98
N LEU A 42 4.62 -3.66 29.59
CA LEU A 42 4.02 -2.71 30.54
C LEU A 42 2.72 -3.30 31.10
N PRO A 43 2.49 -3.25 32.43
CA PRO A 43 1.22 -3.69 33.00
C PRO A 43 0.04 -2.90 32.44
N ILE A 44 -0.99 -3.59 31.96
CA ILE A 44 -2.14 -2.97 31.27
C ILE A 44 -2.83 -1.86 32.10
N GLU A 45 -2.90 -2.04 33.42
CA GLU A 45 -3.50 -1.08 34.36
C GLU A 45 -2.74 0.25 34.45
N THR A 46 -1.46 0.27 34.05
CA THR A 46 -0.65 1.49 34.04
C THR A 46 -0.84 2.33 32.78
N ILE A 47 -1.25 1.70 31.67
CA ILE A 47 -1.38 2.33 30.35
C ILE A 47 -2.82 2.68 29.97
N LEU A 48 -3.81 2.03 30.59
CA LEU A 48 -5.23 2.34 30.40
C LEU A 48 -5.77 3.32 31.45
N VAL A 49 -6.58 4.26 31.02
CA VAL A 49 -7.20 5.28 31.89
C VAL A 49 -8.71 5.38 31.68
N SER A 50 -9.43 5.88 32.69
CA SER A 50 -10.86 6.16 32.57
C SER A 50 -11.13 7.30 31.58
N LYS A 51 -12.35 7.33 31.02
CA LYS A 51 -12.81 8.39 30.11
C LYS A 51 -12.52 9.80 30.63
N THR A 52 -12.93 10.08 31.86
CA THR A 52 -12.76 11.40 32.49
C THR A 52 -11.29 11.78 32.59
N ARG A 53 -10.43 10.82 32.94
CA ARG A 53 -8.99 11.04 33.04
C ARG A 53 -8.36 11.27 31.66
N ALA A 54 -8.73 10.47 30.66
CA ALA A 54 -8.27 10.65 29.27
C ALA A 54 -8.65 12.03 28.74
N GLN A 55 -9.91 12.44 28.89
CA GLN A 55 -10.41 13.76 28.49
C GLN A 55 -9.62 14.91 29.15
N ASN A 56 -9.39 14.82 30.46
CA ASN A 56 -8.65 15.85 31.19
C ASN A 56 -7.18 15.92 30.75
N LEU A 57 -6.53 14.76 30.57
CA LEU A 57 -5.13 14.70 30.13
C LEU A 57 -4.96 15.22 28.72
N LEU A 58 -5.79 14.79 27.77
CA LEU A 58 -5.76 15.28 26.38
C LEU A 58 -5.90 16.80 26.32
N PHE A 59 -6.94 17.33 26.96
CA PHE A 59 -7.23 18.76 26.92
C PHE A 59 -6.14 19.59 27.60
N SER A 60 -5.63 19.13 28.76
CA SER A 60 -4.55 19.84 29.47
C SER A 60 -3.21 19.80 28.72
N VAL A 61 -2.87 18.68 28.09
CA VAL A 61 -1.62 18.55 27.31
C VAL A 61 -1.71 19.40 26.04
N ALA A 62 -2.81 19.33 25.30
CA ALA A 62 -3.03 20.20 24.14
C ALA A 62 -2.98 21.68 24.52
N LYS A 63 -3.66 22.08 25.61
CA LYS A 63 -3.60 23.47 26.12
C LYS A 63 -2.18 23.90 26.49
N LYS A 64 -1.42 23.04 27.16
CA LYS A 64 -0.06 23.35 27.60
C LYS A 64 0.88 23.65 26.42
N TYR A 65 0.83 22.84 25.37
CA TYR A 65 1.81 22.92 24.27
C TYR A 65 1.32 23.66 23.02
N TRP A 66 0.00 23.75 22.82
CA TRP A 66 -0.62 24.36 21.64
C TRP A 66 -1.63 25.46 21.97
N GLY A 67 -1.85 25.77 23.26
CA GLY A 67 -2.81 26.80 23.69
C GLY A 67 -2.30 28.24 23.57
N ASN A 68 -1.05 28.43 23.15
CA ASN A 68 -0.46 29.75 22.91
C ASN A 68 0.46 29.69 21.68
N ILE A 69 0.30 30.63 20.76
CA ILE A 69 1.13 30.81 19.58
C ILE A 69 2.37 31.61 20.02
N ASP A 70 3.50 30.92 20.09
CA ASP A 70 4.81 31.55 20.29
C ASP A 70 5.33 32.21 19.00
N LEU A 71 6.48 32.89 19.08
CA LEU A 71 7.09 33.58 17.94
C LEU A 71 7.43 32.64 16.78
N PHE A 72 7.78 31.38 17.07
CA PHE A 72 8.07 30.36 16.06
C PHE A 72 6.81 29.93 15.32
N LEU A 73 5.72 29.75 16.07
CA LEU A 73 4.39 29.47 15.56
C LEU A 73 3.82 30.62 14.73
N HIS A 74 4.05 31.86 15.17
CA HIS A 74 3.63 33.04 14.44
C HIS A 74 4.25 33.07 13.02
N SER A 75 5.55 32.80 12.90
CA SER A 75 6.21 32.72 11.60
C SER A 75 5.67 31.59 10.71
N THR A 76 5.26 30.47 11.32
CA THR A 76 4.71 29.32 10.61
C THR A 76 3.29 29.57 10.11
N LEU A 77 2.51 30.35 10.85
CA LEU A 77 1.12 30.66 10.52
C LEU A 77 0.96 31.96 9.69
N HIS A 78 2.02 32.77 9.55
CA HIS A 78 2.01 34.00 8.76
C HIS A 78 1.69 33.76 7.27
N GLU A 79 2.01 32.59 6.76
CA GLU A 79 1.70 32.17 5.38
C GLU A 79 0.27 31.59 5.25
N THR A 80 -0.51 31.55 6.33
CA THR A 80 -1.86 30.98 6.35
C THR A 80 -2.94 32.09 6.39
N ALA A 81 -4.18 31.74 6.05
CA ALA A 81 -5.32 32.66 6.09
C ALA A 81 -5.85 32.95 7.53
N ILE A 82 -5.06 32.68 8.57
CA ILE A 82 -5.44 32.85 9.97
C ILE A 82 -5.12 34.28 10.39
N ASP A 83 -6.09 34.94 11.02
CA ASP A 83 -5.87 36.24 11.65
C ASP A 83 -5.03 36.06 12.92
N LEU A 84 -3.73 36.37 12.81
CA LEU A 84 -2.76 36.19 13.89
C LEU A 84 -2.92 37.19 15.03
N GLU A 85 -3.53 38.36 14.78
CA GLU A 85 -3.73 39.39 15.80
C GLU A 85 -4.72 38.92 16.89
N SER A 86 -5.74 38.14 16.50
CA SER A 86 -6.75 37.58 17.42
C SER A 86 -6.55 36.09 17.76
N ALA A 87 -5.49 35.46 17.24
CA ALA A 87 -5.35 34.01 17.31
C ALA A 87 -5.16 33.46 18.74
N ASN A 88 -4.38 34.15 19.58
CA ASN A 88 -4.17 33.76 20.98
C ASN A 88 -5.44 33.91 21.83
N ASP A 89 -6.24 34.95 21.60
CA ASP A 89 -7.51 35.15 22.30
C ASP A 89 -8.52 34.05 21.95
N ARG A 90 -8.58 33.66 20.68
CA ARG A 90 -9.44 32.55 20.22
C ARG A 90 -9.00 31.21 20.79
N LEU A 91 -7.69 30.94 20.83
CA LEU A 91 -7.16 29.72 21.46
C LEU A 91 -7.47 29.70 22.97
N ALA A 92 -7.27 30.82 23.67
CA ALA A 92 -7.58 30.94 25.09
C ALA A 92 -9.08 30.74 25.36
N ALA A 93 -9.95 31.31 24.52
CA ALA A 93 -11.40 31.12 24.59
C ALA A 93 -11.80 29.66 24.31
N PHE A 94 -11.22 29.02 23.29
CA PHE A 94 -11.47 27.61 22.99
C PHE A 94 -11.09 26.72 24.17
N PHE A 95 -9.89 26.91 24.74
CA PHE A 95 -9.37 26.13 25.87
C PHE A 95 -9.97 26.50 27.24
N SER A 96 -10.90 27.46 27.31
CA SER A 96 -11.63 27.82 28.54
C SER A 96 -13.07 27.29 28.56
N THR A 97 -13.59 26.79 27.43
CA THR A 97 -14.99 26.33 27.32
C THR A 97 -15.12 24.80 27.37
N GLN A 98 -16.27 24.32 27.87
CA GLN A 98 -16.63 22.90 27.76
C GLN A 98 -16.88 22.47 26.31
N ALA A 99 -17.33 23.40 25.46
CA ALA A 99 -17.53 23.15 24.03
C ALA A 99 -16.20 22.80 23.34
N GLY A 100 -15.13 23.56 23.59
CA GLY A 100 -13.79 23.26 23.06
C GLY A 100 -13.27 21.90 23.54
N LYS A 101 -13.47 21.59 24.83
CA LYS A 101 -13.10 20.29 25.40
C LYS A 101 -13.85 19.13 24.74
N LYS A 102 -15.14 19.29 24.49
CA LYS A 102 -15.97 18.31 23.77
C LYS A 102 -15.50 18.16 22.31
N ALA A 103 -15.23 19.26 21.60
CA ALA A 103 -14.77 19.23 20.22
C ALA A 103 -13.45 18.45 20.06
N VAL A 104 -12.46 18.71 20.95
CA VAL A 104 -11.20 17.95 20.97
C VAL A 104 -11.44 16.46 21.20
N TRP A 105 -12.31 16.12 22.16
CA TRP A 105 -12.63 14.74 22.50
C TRP A 105 -13.34 14.00 21.35
N ASP A 106 -14.36 14.62 20.76
CA ASP A 106 -15.15 14.03 19.68
C ASP A 106 -14.25 13.79 18.45
N TYR A 107 -13.40 14.78 18.10
CA TYR A 107 -12.46 14.66 17.00
C TYR A 107 -11.48 13.48 17.19
N ILE A 108 -10.78 13.44 18.33
CA ILE A 108 -9.75 12.42 18.55
C ILE A 108 -10.34 11.02 18.74
N THR A 109 -11.58 10.90 19.22
CA THR A 109 -12.26 9.59 19.32
C THR A 109 -12.58 9.00 17.95
N ILE A 110 -12.86 9.84 16.96
CA ILE A 110 -13.13 9.41 15.58
C ILE A 110 -11.82 9.11 14.84
N HIS A 111 -10.82 9.99 14.96
CA HIS A 111 -9.60 9.90 14.15
C HIS A 111 -8.44 9.14 14.83
N ASN A 112 -8.58 8.79 16.11
CA ASN A 112 -7.55 8.18 16.98
C ASN A 112 -6.24 8.97 17.14
N ARG A 113 -6.13 10.14 16.49
CA ARG A 113 -4.96 11.02 16.49
C ARG A 113 -5.35 12.48 16.48
N LEU A 114 -4.52 13.33 17.07
CA LEU A 114 -4.64 14.78 17.02
C LEU A 114 -3.24 15.40 16.84
N GLU A 115 -3.11 16.24 15.82
CA GLU A 115 -1.93 17.05 15.53
C GLU A 115 -2.32 18.55 15.59
N PHE A 116 -1.32 19.44 15.56
CA PHE A 116 -1.56 20.87 15.67
C PHE A 116 -2.50 21.41 14.58
N ASP A 117 -2.33 20.99 13.33
CA ASP A 117 -3.16 21.40 12.19
C ASP A 117 -4.63 21.08 12.42
N ASN A 118 -4.90 19.94 13.05
CA ASN A 118 -6.26 19.51 13.38
C ASN A 118 -6.85 20.40 14.47
N LEU A 119 -6.06 20.75 15.50
CA LEU A 119 -6.50 21.69 16.53
C LEU A 119 -6.82 23.06 15.93
N ILE A 120 -5.97 23.57 15.04
CA ILE A 120 -6.20 24.84 14.35
C ILE A 120 -7.49 24.78 13.51
N ALA A 121 -7.73 23.69 12.79
CA ALA A 121 -8.98 23.51 12.07
C ALA A 121 -10.21 23.53 13.02
N LEU A 122 -10.11 22.91 14.20
CA LEU A 122 -11.18 22.94 15.21
C LEU A 122 -11.42 24.33 15.80
N VAL A 123 -10.37 25.12 16.01
CA VAL A 123 -10.45 26.44 16.65
C VAL A 123 -10.90 27.52 15.65
N PHE A 124 -10.39 27.48 14.42
CA PHE A 124 -10.55 28.55 13.44
C PHE A 124 -11.48 28.19 12.28
N GLY A 125 -11.89 26.92 12.14
CA GLY A 125 -12.71 26.45 11.02
C GLY A 125 -11.99 26.47 9.67
N LYS A 126 -10.66 26.56 9.68
CA LYS A 126 -9.82 26.60 8.47
C LYS A 126 -8.81 25.48 8.50
N GLU A 127 -8.79 24.65 7.46
CA GLU A 127 -7.76 23.65 7.29
C GLU A 127 -6.43 24.33 6.95
N ILE A 128 -5.39 23.97 7.69
CA ILE A 128 -4.01 24.31 7.37
C ILE A 128 -3.26 23.02 7.06
N LYS A 129 -2.29 23.10 6.15
CA LYS A 129 -1.36 22.01 5.86
C LYS A 129 0.04 22.46 6.24
N LEU A 130 0.50 22.07 7.41
CA LEU A 130 1.89 22.26 7.79
C LEU A 130 2.75 21.16 7.16
N SER A 131 3.97 21.52 6.76
CA SER A 131 4.93 20.51 6.29
C SER A 131 5.18 19.50 7.41
N LYS A 132 5.12 18.19 7.10
CA LYS A 132 5.35 17.09 8.04
C LYS A 132 6.70 17.17 8.79
N SER A 133 7.64 17.96 8.27
CA SER A 133 8.96 18.22 8.85
C SER A 133 8.96 19.31 9.94
N ARG A 134 7.91 20.13 10.03
CA ARG A 134 7.80 21.21 11.02
C ARG A 134 7.02 20.69 12.23
N SER A 135 7.74 20.25 13.25
CA SER A 135 7.13 20.00 14.55
C SER A 135 6.80 21.33 15.22
N VAL A 136 5.54 21.51 15.58
CA VAL A 136 5.03 22.76 16.12
C VAL A 136 4.91 22.71 17.65
N GLY A 137 5.44 23.73 18.33
CA GLY A 137 5.43 23.83 19.79
C GLY A 137 6.34 22.76 20.43
N GLY A 138 5.99 22.28 21.62
CA GLY A 138 6.68 21.17 22.31
C GLY A 138 6.04 19.79 22.10
N LEU A 139 4.93 19.72 21.37
CA LEU A 139 4.09 18.52 21.22
C LEU A 139 3.92 18.19 19.73
N ARG A 140 4.25 16.96 19.35
CA ARG A 140 4.12 16.48 17.98
C ARG A 140 2.72 15.96 17.73
N LYS A 141 2.27 14.98 18.54
CA LYS A 141 1.02 14.23 18.32
C LYS A 141 0.43 13.70 19.62
N LEU A 142 -0.88 13.54 19.63
CA LEU A 142 -1.63 12.81 20.65
C LEU A 142 -2.36 11.65 19.99
N TYR A 143 -2.35 10.48 20.64
CA TYR A 143 -3.07 9.29 20.21
C TYR A 143 -4.08 8.84 21.27
N LEU A 144 -5.26 8.43 20.83
CA LEU A 144 -6.30 7.90 21.70
C LEU A 144 -6.96 6.69 21.03
N TYR A 145 -7.05 5.59 21.75
CA TYR A 145 -7.80 4.41 21.33
C TYR A 145 -8.72 3.96 22.47
N GLN A 146 -9.95 3.58 22.15
CA GLN A 146 -10.86 3.00 23.13
C GLN A 146 -10.55 1.51 23.32
N VAL A 147 -10.48 1.08 24.59
CA VAL A 147 -10.23 -0.31 24.98
C VAL A 147 -11.28 -0.71 26.02
N GLY A 148 -12.32 -1.42 25.58
CA GLY A 148 -13.50 -1.73 26.38
C GLY A 148 -14.14 -0.44 26.93
N ASN A 149 -14.15 -0.29 28.26
CA ASN A 149 -14.64 0.88 28.98
C ASN A 149 -13.53 1.89 29.37
N LYS A 150 -12.27 1.61 29.02
CA LYS A 150 -11.10 2.45 29.29
C LYS A 150 -10.54 3.01 27.98
N TYR A 151 -9.51 3.85 28.10
CA TYR A 151 -8.85 4.51 26.98
C TYR A 151 -7.34 4.35 27.08
N PHE A 152 -6.72 4.05 25.94
CA PHE A 152 -5.30 4.05 25.71
C PHE A 152 -4.87 5.41 25.15
N LEU A 153 -4.08 6.17 25.92
CA LEU A 153 -3.62 7.51 25.57
C LEU A 153 -2.10 7.52 25.44
N HIS A 154 -1.58 8.09 24.34
CA HIS A 154 -0.16 8.30 24.17
C HIS A 154 0.16 9.73 23.70
N THR A 155 1.27 10.27 24.18
CA THR A 155 1.72 11.64 23.88
C THR A 155 3.13 11.58 23.30
N VAL A 156 3.32 12.20 22.14
CA VAL A 156 4.64 12.29 21.47
C VAL A 156 5.11 13.73 21.53
N LEU A 157 6.13 14.00 22.35
CA LEU A 157 6.75 15.31 22.45
C LEU A 157 7.89 15.47 21.43
N ASN A 158 8.27 16.71 21.13
CA ASN A 158 9.33 17.00 20.17
C ASN A 158 10.71 16.62 20.73
N ASP A 159 10.94 16.93 22.01
CA ASP A 159 12.13 16.50 22.70
C ASP A 159 12.12 14.99 22.89
N THR A 160 13.25 14.33 22.60
CA THR A 160 13.41 12.88 22.71
C THR A 160 12.35 12.08 21.92
N TYR A 161 11.91 12.55 20.75
CA TYR A 161 10.84 11.89 19.96
C TYR A 161 11.06 10.38 19.75
N LYS A 162 12.31 9.94 19.54
CA LYS A 162 12.66 8.51 19.42
C LYS A 162 12.24 7.70 20.66
N PHE A 163 12.40 8.27 21.85
CA PHE A 163 11.95 7.64 23.09
C PHE A 163 10.43 7.48 23.11
N TRP A 164 9.70 8.53 22.75
CA TRP A 164 8.24 8.51 22.73
C TRP A 164 7.68 7.53 21.71
N ASP A 165 8.29 7.41 20.54
CA ASP A 165 7.89 6.47 19.49
C ASP A 165 8.16 5.02 19.96
N ILE A 166 9.35 4.71 20.50
CA ILE A 166 9.66 3.38 21.04
C ILE A 166 8.75 3.02 22.23
N LEU A 167 8.50 3.95 23.15
CA LEU A 167 7.56 3.73 24.25
C LEU A 167 6.15 3.45 23.75
N PHE A 168 5.73 4.11 22.66
CA PHE A 168 4.44 3.85 22.06
C PHE A 168 4.35 2.44 21.51
N ILE A 169 5.35 2.01 20.74
CA ILE A 169 5.45 0.65 20.20
C ILE A 169 5.35 -0.36 21.33
N LYS A 170 6.09 -0.15 22.44
CA LYS A 170 6.04 -1.02 23.62
C LYS A 170 4.68 -1.09 24.27
N LYS A 171 3.98 0.04 24.37
CA LYS A 171 2.62 0.09 24.91
C LYS A 171 1.61 -0.61 24.01
N ILE A 172 1.70 -0.43 22.69
CA ILE A 172 0.81 -1.12 21.74
C ILE A 172 1.04 -2.63 21.81
N TYR A 173 2.30 -3.07 21.81
CA TYR A 173 2.64 -4.49 22.00
C TYR A 173 2.06 -5.02 23.31
N SER A 174 2.28 -4.32 24.43
CA SER A 174 1.76 -4.70 25.74
C SER A 174 0.23 -4.76 25.79
N LEU A 175 -0.46 -3.86 25.07
CA LEU A 175 -1.91 -3.84 24.96
C LEU A 175 -2.43 -5.11 24.28
N PHE A 176 -1.90 -5.45 23.11
CA PHE A 176 -2.32 -6.66 22.37
C PHE A 176 -1.96 -7.96 23.09
N MET A 177 -0.85 -7.99 23.85
CA MET A 177 -0.44 -9.16 24.63
C MET A 177 -1.32 -9.42 25.87
N GLN A 178 -2.07 -8.42 26.34
CA GLN A 178 -2.82 -8.50 27.61
C GLN A 178 -4.33 -8.26 27.44
N THR A 179 -4.79 -7.92 26.23
CA THR A 179 -6.19 -7.53 25.99
C THR A 179 -6.77 -8.29 24.80
N PRO A 180 -7.96 -8.89 24.95
CA PRO A 180 -8.68 -9.49 23.83
C PRO A 180 -8.93 -8.48 22.70
N LEU A 181 -8.84 -8.96 21.46
CA LEU A 181 -8.92 -8.18 20.24
C LEU A 181 -10.26 -7.46 20.09
N ASP A 182 -11.36 -8.09 20.52
CA ASP A 182 -12.72 -7.55 20.46
C ASP A 182 -12.93 -6.32 21.37
N ASN A 183 -12.11 -6.18 22.41
CA ASN A 183 -12.14 -5.03 23.30
C ASN A 183 -11.38 -3.83 22.74
N ILE A 184 -10.51 -4.01 21.73
CA ILE A 184 -9.69 -2.93 21.16
C ILE A 184 -10.43 -2.31 19.98
N HIS A 185 -10.95 -1.10 20.16
CA HIS A 185 -11.59 -0.38 19.07
C HIS A 185 -10.55 0.00 17.99
N ASN A 186 -10.88 -0.25 16.72
CA ASN A 186 -9.97 -0.06 15.58
C ASN A 186 -8.65 -0.82 15.70
N ALA A 187 -8.67 -2.06 16.22
CA ALA A 187 -7.48 -2.90 16.41
C ALA A 187 -6.61 -3.04 15.16
N ASN A 188 -7.22 -3.21 13.98
CA ASN A 188 -6.49 -3.36 12.71
C ASN A 188 -5.69 -2.10 12.35
N GLU A 189 -6.24 -0.92 12.59
CA GLU A 189 -5.52 0.34 12.36
C GLU A 189 -4.38 0.51 13.39
N LEU A 190 -4.61 0.07 14.63
CA LEU A 190 -3.59 0.13 15.67
C LEU A 190 -2.39 -0.79 15.35
N ILE A 191 -2.61 -2.00 14.83
CA ILE A 191 -1.51 -2.89 14.45
C ILE A 191 -0.78 -2.43 13.18
N LYS A 192 -1.50 -1.89 12.19
CA LYS A 192 -0.88 -1.24 11.02
C LYS A 192 0.06 -0.12 11.45
N HIS A 193 -0.41 0.71 12.38
CA HIS A 193 0.38 1.79 12.94
C HIS A 193 1.57 1.28 13.75
N PHE A 194 1.42 0.22 14.53
CA PHE A 194 2.52 -0.45 15.23
C PHE A 194 3.62 -0.90 14.26
N LYS A 195 3.27 -1.57 13.16
CA LYS A 195 4.25 -1.99 12.14
C LYS A 195 4.95 -0.80 11.50
N SER A 196 4.20 0.24 11.12
CA SER A 196 4.77 1.46 10.55
C SER A 196 5.77 2.13 11.49
N LEU A 197 5.48 2.17 12.80
CA LEU A 197 6.40 2.68 13.80
C LEU A 197 7.64 1.79 13.96
N LEU A 198 7.50 0.46 13.90
CA LEU A 198 8.65 -0.45 13.92
C LEU A 198 9.58 -0.21 12.73
N GLU A 199 9.06 -0.01 11.52
CA GLU A 199 9.85 0.22 10.30
C GLU A 199 10.65 1.53 10.32
N ILE A 200 10.27 2.50 11.15
CA ILE A 200 11.06 3.73 11.38
C ILE A 200 12.33 3.45 12.18
N HIS A 201 12.31 2.43 13.04
CA HIS A 201 13.36 2.19 14.03
C HIS A 201 14.13 0.87 13.82
N LEU A 202 13.57 -0.07 13.08
CA LEU A 202 14.10 -1.41 12.84
C LEU A 202 14.14 -1.72 11.34
N THR A 203 14.88 -2.75 10.98
CA THR A 203 14.88 -3.25 9.59
C THR A 203 13.50 -3.84 9.23
N LEU A 204 13.14 -3.82 7.94
CA LEU A 204 11.91 -4.42 7.42
C LEU A 204 11.74 -5.89 7.86
N ASN A 205 12.82 -6.66 7.88
CA ASN A 205 12.78 -8.05 8.32
C ASN A 205 12.44 -8.17 9.81
N GLN A 206 13.02 -7.32 10.66
CA GLN A 206 12.73 -7.32 12.10
C GLN A 206 11.31 -6.87 12.39
N SER A 207 10.81 -5.82 11.70
CA SER A 207 9.44 -5.34 11.87
C SER A 207 8.42 -6.43 11.52
N VAL A 208 8.64 -7.16 10.42
CA VAL A 208 7.79 -8.29 10.02
C VAL A 208 7.87 -9.43 11.03
N ILE A 209 9.06 -9.82 11.50
CA ILE A 209 9.19 -10.89 12.52
C ILE A 209 8.41 -10.55 13.80
N ILE A 210 8.59 -9.35 14.35
CA ILE A 210 7.91 -8.93 15.58
C ILE A 210 6.39 -8.88 15.38
N THR A 211 5.95 -8.33 14.24
CA THR A 211 4.52 -8.22 13.90
C THR A 211 3.89 -9.61 13.75
N ASN A 212 4.54 -10.53 13.03
CA ASN A 212 4.04 -11.89 12.84
C ASN A 212 3.87 -12.65 14.14
N HIS A 213 4.83 -12.50 15.05
CA HIS A 213 4.75 -13.14 16.35
C HIS A 213 3.64 -12.56 17.23
N LEU A 214 3.42 -11.25 17.18
CA LEU A 214 2.27 -10.62 17.83
C LEU A 214 0.96 -11.15 17.24
N ILE A 215 0.85 -11.25 15.92
CA ILE A 215 -0.34 -11.79 15.24
C ILE A 215 -0.59 -13.24 15.62
N ALA A 216 0.45 -14.08 15.66
CA ALA A 216 0.34 -15.47 16.06
C ALA A 216 -0.15 -15.62 17.51
N PHE A 217 0.33 -14.76 18.43
CA PHE A 217 -0.20 -14.71 19.80
C PHE A 217 -1.67 -14.29 19.82
N ILE A 218 -2.03 -13.24 19.10
CA ILE A 218 -3.43 -12.78 19.00
C ILE A 218 -4.33 -13.89 18.47
N ASP A 219 -3.90 -14.63 17.44
CA ASP A 219 -4.67 -15.74 16.86
C ASP A 219 -4.93 -16.88 17.86
N GLN A 220 -3.95 -17.21 18.71
CA GLN A 220 -4.10 -18.24 19.74
C GLN A 220 -5.06 -17.84 20.87
N GLU A 221 -5.01 -16.57 21.27
CA GLU A 221 -5.76 -16.08 22.44
C GLU A 221 -7.17 -15.56 22.11
N ASN A 222 -7.52 -15.43 20.83
CA ASN A 222 -8.79 -14.82 20.41
C ASN A 222 -9.69 -15.78 19.63
N ILE A 223 -10.99 -15.71 19.91
CA ILE A 223 -11.98 -16.44 19.13
C ILE A 223 -12.11 -15.84 17.71
N ARG A 224 -12.56 -16.69 16.78
CA ARG A 224 -12.82 -16.27 15.40
C ARG A 224 -13.76 -15.07 15.34
N SER A 225 -13.27 -13.99 14.76
CA SER A 225 -13.98 -12.72 14.62
C SER A 225 -13.63 -12.06 13.29
N TYR A 226 -14.43 -11.07 12.88
CA TYR A 226 -14.11 -10.24 11.72
C TYR A 226 -12.73 -9.58 11.86
N HIS A 227 -12.40 -9.03 13.04
CA HIS A 227 -11.11 -8.41 13.29
C HIS A 227 -9.94 -9.38 13.14
N LEU A 228 -10.09 -10.63 13.58
CA LEU A 228 -9.04 -11.64 13.42
C LEU A 228 -8.85 -12.04 11.94
N LYS A 229 -9.93 -12.12 11.15
CA LYS A 229 -9.83 -12.33 9.70
C LYS A 229 -9.04 -11.21 9.01
N GLU A 230 -9.40 -9.96 9.30
CA GLU A 230 -8.71 -8.78 8.75
C GLU A 230 -7.23 -8.75 9.14
N LEU A 231 -6.90 -9.20 10.36
CA LEU A 231 -5.52 -9.33 10.82
C LEU A 231 -4.72 -10.35 10.00
N HIS A 232 -5.33 -11.49 9.66
CA HIS A 232 -4.71 -12.49 8.80
C HIS A 232 -4.51 -11.99 7.38
N LEU A 233 -5.49 -11.28 6.80
CA LEU A 233 -5.35 -10.64 5.50
C LEU A 233 -4.22 -9.60 5.53
N TYR A 234 -4.14 -8.79 6.58
CA TYR A 234 -3.03 -7.84 6.78
C TYR A 234 -1.67 -8.54 6.86
N ASN A 235 -1.59 -9.66 7.58
CA ASN A 235 -0.36 -10.45 7.68
C ASN A 235 0.10 -10.98 6.31
N LEU A 236 -0.84 -11.49 5.50
CA LEU A 236 -0.56 -11.93 4.13
C LEU A 236 0.00 -10.78 3.29
N ILE A 237 -0.65 -9.62 3.30
CA ILE A 237 -0.23 -8.42 2.56
C ILE A 237 1.17 -7.99 2.98
N SER A 238 1.45 -8.01 4.27
CA SER A 238 2.76 -7.71 4.83
C SER A 238 3.86 -8.66 4.31
N HIS A 239 3.53 -9.93 4.06
CA HIS A 239 4.47 -10.89 3.47
C HIS A 239 4.64 -10.71 1.97
N PHE A 240 3.55 -10.43 1.26
CA PHE A 240 3.55 -10.16 -0.18
C PHE A 240 4.42 -8.94 -0.51
N ASN A 241 4.27 -7.87 0.26
CA ASN A 241 5.09 -6.65 0.13
C ASN A 241 6.47 -6.74 0.80
N GLY A 242 6.79 -7.88 1.43
CA GLY A 242 8.04 -8.10 2.13
C GLY A 242 9.20 -8.46 1.19
N GLY A 243 10.39 -8.66 1.75
CA GLY A 243 11.54 -9.16 0.97
C GLY A 243 11.35 -10.62 0.52
N LYS A 244 12.22 -11.10 -0.40
CA LYS A 244 12.18 -12.45 -1.00
C LYS A 244 11.89 -13.61 -0.02
N ARG A 245 12.40 -13.54 1.23
CA ARG A 245 12.17 -14.57 2.26
C ARG A 245 10.70 -14.65 2.70
N HIS A 246 10.04 -13.51 2.82
CA HIS A 246 8.65 -13.41 3.24
C HIS A 246 7.70 -13.78 2.12
N PHE A 247 8.04 -13.38 0.89
CA PHE A 247 7.30 -13.73 -0.32
C PHE A 247 7.10 -15.24 -0.49
N ARG A 248 8.13 -16.05 -0.18
CA ARG A 248 8.06 -17.52 -0.22
C ARG A 248 7.02 -18.16 0.70
N LYS A 249 6.45 -17.41 1.65
CA LYS A 249 5.42 -17.90 2.58
C LYS A 249 3.99 -17.55 2.15
N VAL A 250 3.85 -16.74 1.10
CA VAL A 250 2.55 -16.22 0.66
C VAL A 250 1.57 -17.35 0.40
N ASP A 251 1.95 -18.38 -0.38
CA ASP A 251 1.04 -19.48 -0.72
C ASP A 251 0.52 -20.23 0.51
N SER A 252 1.42 -20.58 1.44
CA SER A 252 1.04 -21.24 2.70
C SER A 252 0.08 -20.38 3.54
N LEU A 253 0.30 -19.06 3.59
CA LEU A 253 -0.59 -18.16 4.32
C LEU A 253 -1.96 -18.07 3.66
N ILE A 254 -2.03 -18.09 2.31
CA ILE A 254 -3.32 -18.08 1.61
C ILE A 254 -4.08 -19.38 1.88
N GLU A 255 -3.40 -20.54 1.87
CA GLU A 255 -4.01 -21.82 2.21
C GLU A 255 -4.59 -21.82 3.64
N GLU A 256 -3.82 -21.33 4.62
CA GLU A 256 -4.27 -21.17 6.00
C GLU A 256 -5.49 -20.24 6.11
N ILE A 257 -5.48 -19.12 5.38
CA ILE A 257 -6.59 -18.17 5.34
C ILE A 257 -7.84 -18.82 4.74
N VAL A 258 -7.73 -19.51 3.61
CA VAL A 258 -8.87 -20.18 2.96
C VAL A 258 -9.40 -21.32 3.83
N ALA A 259 -8.53 -22.08 4.49
CA ALA A 259 -8.95 -23.12 5.42
C ALA A 259 -9.69 -22.55 6.65
N SER A 260 -9.22 -21.42 7.16
CA SER A 260 -9.76 -20.79 8.38
C SER A 260 -11.04 -20.01 8.12
N TRP A 261 -11.10 -19.30 6.99
CA TRP A 261 -12.13 -18.31 6.68
C TRP A 261 -12.93 -18.64 5.42
N GLY A 262 -12.72 -19.79 4.77
CA GLY A 262 -13.47 -20.14 3.56
C GLY A 262 -14.97 -20.38 3.79
N LYS A 263 -15.37 -20.66 5.03
CA LYS A 263 -16.76 -20.93 5.43
C LYS A 263 -17.08 -20.32 6.81
N GLY A 264 -18.36 -20.12 7.09
CA GLY A 264 -18.87 -19.69 8.39
C GLY A 264 -19.34 -18.24 8.43
N LYS A 265 -19.62 -17.73 9.64
CA LYS A 265 -20.18 -16.38 9.85
C LYS A 265 -19.29 -15.27 9.31
N TRP A 266 -17.98 -15.44 9.44
CA TRP A 266 -16.96 -14.49 9.00
C TRP A 266 -16.23 -15.02 7.77
N ALA A 267 -16.96 -15.65 6.85
CA ALA A 267 -16.35 -16.21 5.66
C ALA A 267 -15.68 -15.11 4.80
N LEU A 268 -14.75 -15.55 3.95
CA LEU A 268 -14.13 -14.71 2.94
C LEU A 268 -15.21 -14.16 2.00
N SER A 269 -15.19 -12.85 1.80
CA SER A 269 -16.05 -12.19 0.81
C SER A 269 -15.54 -12.44 -0.62
N GLU A 270 -16.36 -12.21 -1.63
CA GLU A 270 -15.94 -12.32 -3.04
C GLU A 270 -14.77 -11.37 -3.35
N LYS A 271 -14.80 -10.15 -2.79
CA LYS A 271 -13.69 -9.20 -2.85
C LYS A 271 -12.40 -9.80 -2.26
N GLU A 272 -12.47 -10.42 -1.09
CA GLU A 272 -11.29 -11.02 -0.47
C GLU A 272 -10.75 -12.20 -1.29
N TYR A 273 -11.62 -13.06 -1.84
CA TYR A 273 -11.18 -14.10 -2.78
C TYR A 273 -10.54 -13.52 -4.05
N THR A 274 -11.04 -12.38 -4.53
CA THR A 274 -10.45 -11.65 -5.66
C THR A 274 -9.05 -11.15 -5.31
N LEU A 275 -8.85 -10.57 -4.12
CA LEU A 275 -7.52 -10.18 -3.62
C LEU A 275 -6.56 -11.38 -3.54
N LEU A 276 -7.00 -12.48 -2.93
CA LEU A 276 -6.18 -13.68 -2.78
C LEU A 276 -5.78 -14.25 -4.15
N SER A 277 -6.71 -14.27 -5.11
CA SER A 277 -6.44 -14.75 -6.47
C SER A 277 -5.46 -13.85 -7.21
N TYR A 278 -5.56 -12.53 -7.03
CA TYR A 278 -4.58 -11.58 -7.57
C TYR A 278 -3.18 -11.86 -7.03
N ILE A 279 -3.04 -11.96 -5.71
CA ILE A 279 -1.76 -12.27 -5.06
C ILE A 279 -1.18 -13.60 -5.59
N ARG A 280 -2.02 -14.64 -5.72
CA ARG A 280 -1.59 -15.93 -6.27
C ARG A 280 -1.16 -15.85 -7.73
N ALA A 281 -1.88 -15.10 -8.58
CA ALA A 281 -1.51 -14.93 -9.99
C ALA A 281 -0.13 -14.26 -10.14
N ILE A 282 0.14 -13.20 -9.36
CA ILE A 282 1.44 -12.53 -9.38
C ILE A 282 2.53 -13.44 -8.79
N THR A 283 2.25 -14.12 -7.69
CA THR A 283 3.20 -15.05 -7.04
C THR A 283 3.56 -16.20 -7.98
N ALA A 284 2.59 -16.79 -8.67
CA ALA A 284 2.82 -17.83 -9.65
C ALA A 284 3.66 -17.33 -10.84
N SER A 285 3.44 -16.10 -11.30
CA SER A 285 4.24 -15.49 -12.37
C SER A 285 5.71 -15.33 -11.99
N GLU A 286 6.00 -14.88 -10.76
CA GLU A 286 7.39 -14.79 -10.27
C GLU A 286 8.09 -16.15 -10.14
N HIS A 287 7.34 -17.21 -9.86
CA HIS A 287 7.86 -18.58 -9.79
C HIS A 287 7.87 -19.30 -11.16
N ASN A 288 7.46 -18.63 -12.24
CA ASN A 288 7.27 -19.23 -13.58
C ASN A 288 6.30 -20.43 -13.58
N ASP A 289 5.29 -20.43 -12.71
CA ASP A 289 4.20 -21.42 -12.73
C ASP A 289 3.07 -20.93 -13.64
N ALA A 290 3.23 -21.18 -14.94
CA ALA A 290 2.28 -20.73 -15.95
C ALA A 290 0.88 -21.36 -15.77
N SER A 291 0.76 -22.58 -15.24
CA SER A 291 -0.54 -23.21 -15.02
C SER A 291 -1.37 -22.49 -13.96
N SER A 292 -0.74 -22.16 -12.82
CA SER A 292 -1.42 -21.38 -11.77
C SER A 292 -1.68 -19.93 -12.18
N VAL A 293 -0.81 -19.30 -12.98
CA VAL A 293 -1.10 -17.97 -13.55
C VAL A 293 -2.37 -18.01 -14.40
N ILE A 294 -2.54 -19.04 -15.24
CA ILE A 294 -3.76 -19.20 -16.06
C ILE A 294 -4.98 -19.39 -15.16
N GLU A 295 -4.92 -20.30 -14.19
CA GLU A 295 -6.05 -20.57 -13.29
C GLU A 295 -6.54 -19.29 -12.58
N TYR A 296 -5.63 -18.60 -11.89
CA TYR A 296 -5.99 -17.41 -11.11
C TYR A 296 -6.22 -16.18 -11.99
N GLY A 297 -5.43 -16.00 -13.06
CA GLY A 297 -5.61 -14.91 -14.01
C GLY A 297 -6.96 -14.99 -14.72
N SER A 298 -7.35 -16.17 -15.22
CA SER A 298 -8.67 -16.39 -15.83
C SER A 298 -9.80 -16.15 -14.84
N TYR A 299 -9.65 -16.58 -13.58
CA TYR A 299 -10.62 -16.28 -12.54
C TYR A 299 -10.82 -14.77 -12.35
N LEU A 300 -9.75 -13.98 -12.36
CA LEU A 300 -9.82 -12.53 -12.12
C LEU A 300 -10.51 -11.75 -13.24
N ILE A 301 -10.37 -12.19 -14.50
CA ILE A 301 -10.97 -11.51 -15.67
C ILE A 301 -12.39 -12.00 -15.97
N THR A 302 -12.75 -13.20 -15.54
CA THR A 302 -14.08 -13.78 -15.81
C THR A 302 -15.17 -12.90 -15.19
N ASN A 303 -16.16 -12.50 -15.99
CA ASN A 303 -17.24 -11.58 -15.59
C ASN A 303 -16.73 -10.24 -15.02
N ASP A 304 -15.54 -9.80 -15.45
CA ASP A 304 -14.92 -8.56 -14.98
C ASP A 304 -14.73 -8.50 -13.45
N ARG A 305 -14.56 -9.65 -12.77
CA ARG A 305 -14.47 -9.74 -11.30
C ARG A 305 -13.49 -8.74 -10.68
N LEU A 306 -12.27 -8.67 -11.19
CA LEU A 306 -11.25 -7.75 -10.67
C LEU A 306 -11.63 -6.28 -10.89
N ILE A 307 -12.32 -5.97 -11.99
CA ILE A 307 -12.83 -4.62 -12.29
C ILE A 307 -14.02 -4.28 -11.38
N ASN A 308 -14.93 -5.23 -11.14
CA ASN A 308 -16.09 -5.03 -10.28
C ASN A 308 -15.70 -4.73 -8.82
N HIS A 309 -14.59 -5.29 -8.35
CA HIS A 309 -14.06 -5.04 -7.00
C HIS A 309 -12.91 -4.01 -6.97
N ALA A 310 -12.55 -3.41 -8.10
CA ALA A 310 -11.45 -2.47 -8.25
C ALA A 310 -11.42 -1.37 -7.17
N ILE A 311 -12.55 -0.68 -7.00
CA ILE A 311 -12.66 0.47 -6.09
C ILE A 311 -12.55 0.00 -4.63
N GLU A 312 -13.22 -1.08 -4.26
CA GLU A 312 -13.20 -1.60 -2.89
C GLU A 312 -11.81 -2.13 -2.53
N LEU A 313 -11.18 -2.87 -3.45
CA LEU A 313 -9.82 -3.35 -3.27
C LEU A 313 -8.82 -2.20 -3.18
N PHE A 314 -9.00 -1.15 -3.98
CA PHE A 314 -8.19 0.06 -3.90
C PHE A 314 -8.32 0.75 -2.54
N LEU A 315 -9.55 0.93 -2.04
CA LEU A 315 -9.80 1.63 -0.78
C LEU A 315 -9.24 0.87 0.43
N GLU A 316 -9.31 -0.46 0.43
CA GLU A 316 -8.94 -1.28 1.60
C GLU A 316 -7.54 -1.89 1.52
N TYR A 317 -7.05 -2.16 0.31
CA TYR A 317 -5.82 -2.92 0.05
C TYR A 317 -4.89 -2.20 -0.92
N SER A 318 -4.85 -0.86 -0.84
CA SER A 318 -3.98 -0.07 -1.70
C SER A 318 -2.48 -0.40 -1.55
N ASP A 319 -2.07 -1.05 -0.47
CA ASP A 319 -0.67 -1.47 -0.35
C ASP A 319 -0.28 -2.62 -1.30
N VAL A 320 -1.26 -3.36 -1.86
CA VAL A 320 -1.02 -4.58 -2.68
C VAL A 320 -1.07 -4.31 -4.18
N LEU A 321 -2.00 -3.46 -4.59
CA LEU A 321 -2.30 -3.26 -6.00
C LEU A 321 -1.47 -2.09 -6.56
N PRO A 322 -0.80 -2.21 -7.70
CA PRO A 322 -0.18 -1.06 -8.35
C PRO A 322 -1.23 -0.03 -8.83
N HIS A 323 -1.02 1.26 -8.51
CA HIS A 323 -2.08 2.29 -8.52
C HIS A 323 -1.98 3.40 -9.57
N LEU A 324 -1.45 3.12 -10.75
CA LEU A 324 -1.64 4.05 -11.86
C LEU A 324 -3.02 3.86 -12.50
N LYS A 325 -3.58 4.96 -13.02
CA LYS A 325 -4.79 4.90 -13.84
C LYS A 325 -4.51 3.96 -15.02
N PRO A 326 -5.43 3.03 -15.38
CA PRO A 326 -5.23 2.19 -16.54
C PRO A 326 -5.10 3.05 -17.80
N GLU A 327 -4.24 2.62 -18.72
CA GLU A 327 -3.90 3.32 -19.96
C GLU A 327 -4.31 2.45 -21.16
N PRO A 328 -5.63 2.18 -21.36
CA PRO A 328 -6.09 1.29 -22.42
C PRO A 328 -5.71 1.81 -23.81
N ASP A 329 -5.52 3.10 -23.99
CA ASP A 329 -5.09 3.70 -25.26
C ASP A 329 -3.61 3.44 -25.60
N THR A 330 -2.82 2.99 -24.63
CA THR A 330 -1.35 2.99 -24.69
C THR A 330 -0.82 1.57 -24.80
N LEU A 331 0.09 1.34 -25.74
CA LEU A 331 0.81 0.09 -25.96
C LEU A 331 2.20 0.11 -25.32
N VAL A 332 2.93 1.22 -25.41
CA VAL A 332 4.25 1.36 -24.77
C VAL A 332 4.06 1.89 -23.36
N LYS A 333 4.08 1.02 -22.34
CA LYS A 333 3.77 1.40 -20.95
C LYS A 333 4.36 0.44 -19.91
N ARG A 334 4.24 0.85 -18.65
CA ARG A 334 4.59 0.06 -17.46
C ARG A 334 3.42 -0.80 -17.01
N TYR A 335 3.27 -1.98 -17.60
CA TYR A 335 2.21 -2.93 -17.24
C TYR A 335 2.24 -3.34 -15.76
N ASP A 336 3.38 -3.27 -15.07
CA ASP A 336 3.55 -3.56 -13.64
C ASP A 336 3.00 -2.46 -12.72
N LYS A 337 2.62 -1.30 -13.27
CA LYS A 337 2.18 -0.13 -12.48
C LYS A 337 0.65 0.00 -12.38
N ASN A 338 -0.09 -0.82 -13.10
CA ASN A 338 -1.54 -0.94 -12.98
C ASN A 338 -1.92 -2.41 -12.78
N TYR A 339 -2.60 -2.74 -11.68
CA TYR A 339 -2.93 -4.12 -11.35
C TYR A 339 -3.82 -4.83 -12.40
N LEU A 340 -4.67 -4.11 -13.14
CA LEU A 340 -5.48 -4.72 -14.21
C LEU A 340 -4.61 -5.10 -15.40
N GLU A 341 -3.79 -4.15 -15.88
CA GLU A 341 -2.86 -4.37 -16.99
C GLU A 341 -1.82 -5.43 -16.66
N GLN A 342 -1.34 -5.46 -15.42
CA GLN A 342 -0.41 -6.47 -14.94
C GLN A 342 -0.99 -7.88 -15.05
N ILE A 343 -2.27 -8.07 -14.70
CA ILE A 343 -2.93 -9.38 -14.80
C ILE A 343 -3.02 -9.84 -16.26
N PHE A 344 -3.41 -8.96 -17.18
CA PHE A 344 -3.40 -9.32 -18.61
C PHE A 344 -1.99 -9.62 -19.12
N TYR A 345 -1.00 -8.83 -18.71
CA TYR A 345 0.40 -9.03 -19.08
C TYR A 345 0.92 -10.41 -18.67
N VAL A 346 0.75 -10.80 -17.40
CA VAL A 346 1.21 -12.11 -16.91
C VAL A 346 0.39 -13.26 -17.46
N LEU A 347 -0.93 -13.08 -17.65
CA LEU A 347 -1.82 -14.10 -18.20
C LEU A 347 -1.46 -14.42 -19.65
N ILE A 348 -1.25 -13.40 -20.49
CA ILE A 348 -0.83 -13.59 -21.89
C ILE A 348 0.51 -14.32 -21.98
N ASP A 349 1.46 -13.97 -21.11
CA ASP A 349 2.75 -14.67 -21.04
C ASP A 349 2.58 -16.16 -20.70
N ALA A 350 1.79 -16.46 -19.68
CA ALA A 350 1.53 -17.84 -19.26
C ALA A 350 0.76 -18.66 -20.31
N LEU A 351 -0.20 -18.04 -21.02
CA LEU A 351 -0.91 -18.67 -22.13
C LEU A 351 0.03 -19.03 -23.29
N VAL A 352 0.93 -18.12 -23.66
CA VAL A 352 1.93 -18.39 -24.70
C VAL A 352 2.90 -19.50 -24.28
N GLN A 353 3.37 -19.51 -23.03
CA GLN A 353 4.23 -20.58 -22.50
C GLN A 353 3.55 -21.96 -22.56
N ASN A 354 2.22 -22.02 -22.40
CA ASN A 354 1.41 -23.24 -22.53
C ASN A 354 0.84 -23.46 -23.94
N SER A 355 1.32 -22.74 -24.96
CA SER A 355 0.86 -22.84 -26.35
C SER A 355 -0.64 -22.60 -26.57
N LYS A 356 -1.29 -21.85 -25.68
CA LYS A 356 -2.71 -21.47 -25.76
C LYS A 356 -2.92 -20.19 -26.57
N TYR A 357 -2.41 -20.16 -27.80
CA TYR A 357 -2.38 -18.96 -28.66
C TYR A 357 -3.77 -18.42 -29.04
N HIS A 358 -4.74 -19.31 -29.25
CA HIS A 358 -6.12 -18.92 -29.55
C HIS A 358 -6.76 -18.15 -28.38
N GLU A 359 -6.49 -18.57 -27.14
CA GLU A 359 -6.99 -17.89 -25.94
C GLU A 359 -6.42 -16.46 -25.84
N VAL A 360 -5.16 -16.24 -26.23
CA VAL A 360 -4.57 -14.89 -26.29
C VAL A 360 -5.33 -13.99 -27.27
N VAL A 361 -5.63 -14.49 -28.46
CA VAL A 361 -6.40 -13.71 -29.46
C VAL A 361 -7.81 -13.39 -28.97
N GLU A 362 -8.46 -14.34 -28.29
CA GLU A 362 -9.77 -14.09 -27.67
C GLU A 362 -9.70 -13.02 -26.57
N LEU A 363 -8.64 -13.00 -25.75
CA LEU A 363 -8.43 -11.92 -24.77
C LEU A 363 -8.31 -10.54 -25.45
N LEU A 364 -7.54 -10.44 -26.54
CA LEU A 364 -7.37 -9.20 -27.29
C LEU A 364 -8.68 -8.72 -27.96
N LYS A 365 -9.59 -9.65 -28.30
CA LYS A 365 -10.93 -9.35 -28.81
C LYS A 365 -11.88 -8.88 -27.71
N GLN A 366 -11.79 -9.46 -26.52
CA GLN A 366 -12.78 -9.26 -25.47
C GLN A 366 -12.44 -8.08 -24.55
N HIS A 367 -11.15 -7.77 -24.38
CA HIS A 367 -10.69 -6.79 -23.39
C HIS A 367 -9.74 -5.76 -24.00
N GLU A 368 -10.14 -4.50 -23.97
CA GLU A 368 -9.34 -3.38 -24.48
C GLU A 368 -8.00 -3.24 -23.75
N ILE A 369 -8.03 -3.43 -22.43
CA ILE A 369 -6.87 -3.29 -21.54
C ILE A 369 -5.86 -4.45 -21.67
N ALA A 370 -6.19 -5.51 -22.42
CA ALA A 370 -5.29 -6.65 -22.63
C ALA A 370 -4.02 -6.26 -23.40
N SER A 371 -4.08 -5.23 -24.25
CA SER A 371 -2.91 -4.64 -24.91
C SER A 371 -3.07 -3.14 -25.09
N CYS A 372 -3.84 -2.72 -26.10
CA CYS A 372 -4.23 -1.34 -26.34
C CYS A 372 -5.50 -1.20 -27.21
N ALA A 373 -6.14 -0.04 -27.15
CA ALA A 373 -7.35 0.32 -27.89
C ALA A 373 -7.23 0.11 -29.39
N SER A 374 -6.06 0.41 -29.97
CA SER A 374 -5.82 0.23 -31.42
C SER A 374 -5.83 -1.24 -31.84
N LEU A 375 -5.34 -2.16 -30.99
CA LEU A 375 -5.38 -3.60 -31.25
C LEU A 375 -6.77 -4.18 -30.99
N TYR A 376 -7.44 -3.75 -29.91
CA TYR A 376 -8.81 -4.15 -29.62
C TYR A 376 -9.78 -3.72 -30.75
N ALA A 377 -9.66 -2.47 -31.19
CA ALA A 377 -10.42 -1.96 -32.33
C ALA A 377 -10.05 -2.69 -33.63
N TYR A 378 -8.84 -3.24 -33.77
CA TYR A 378 -8.51 -4.08 -34.92
C TYR A 378 -9.39 -5.33 -34.98
N PHE A 379 -9.63 -5.96 -33.85
CA PHE A 379 -10.35 -7.23 -33.80
C PHE A 379 -11.87 -7.07 -33.86
N ASN A 380 -12.42 -5.96 -33.36
CA ASN A 380 -13.86 -5.73 -33.25
C ASN A 380 -14.43 -4.83 -34.37
N ARG A 381 -13.77 -4.74 -35.52
CA ARG A 381 -14.24 -3.91 -36.64
C ARG A 381 -15.50 -4.52 -37.25
N GLU A 382 -16.53 -3.70 -37.46
CA GLU A 382 -17.67 -4.10 -38.28
C GLU A 382 -17.37 -4.02 -39.79
N HIS A 383 -16.40 -3.21 -40.21
CA HIS A 383 -16.06 -2.97 -41.63
C HIS A 383 -14.53 -2.90 -41.85
N SER A 384 -14.05 -3.25 -43.05
CA SER A 384 -12.62 -3.27 -43.40
C SER A 384 -12.02 -1.86 -43.57
N ASP A 385 -11.87 -1.12 -42.48
CA ASP A 385 -11.07 0.12 -42.48
C ASP A 385 -9.58 -0.24 -42.46
N GLN A 386 -8.94 -0.24 -43.63
CA GLN A 386 -7.49 -0.43 -43.77
C GLN A 386 -6.69 0.59 -42.93
N ASN A 387 -7.26 1.75 -42.60
CA ASN A 387 -6.57 2.76 -41.80
C ASN A 387 -6.39 2.38 -40.33
N ALA A 388 -7.18 1.44 -39.81
CA ALA A 388 -7.07 1.03 -38.42
C ALA A 388 -5.75 0.29 -38.12
N ILE A 389 -5.09 -0.29 -39.13
CA ILE A 389 -3.74 -0.87 -39.00
C ILE A 389 -2.68 0.22 -38.80
N PHE A 390 -2.79 1.36 -39.50
CA PHE A 390 -1.85 2.47 -39.35
C PHE A 390 -1.97 3.19 -38.00
N LYS A 391 -3.14 3.11 -37.34
CA LYS A 391 -3.32 3.65 -35.98
C LYS A 391 -2.42 2.97 -34.95
N ILE A 392 -2.00 1.73 -35.16
CA ILE A 392 -1.11 1.00 -34.25
C ILE A 392 0.26 1.70 -34.17
N GLU A 393 0.84 2.04 -35.33
CA GLU A 393 2.13 2.74 -35.36
C GLU A 393 2.03 4.14 -34.75
N ALA A 394 0.97 4.89 -35.10
CA ALA A 394 0.73 6.21 -34.52
C ALA A 394 0.54 6.15 -32.99
N THR A 395 -0.05 5.08 -32.48
CA THR A 395 -0.19 4.82 -31.03
C THR A 395 1.19 4.69 -30.39
N VAL A 396 2.05 3.82 -30.92
CA VAL A 396 3.42 3.63 -30.40
C VAL A 396 4.22 4.93 -30.41
N GLN A 397 4.16 5.68 -31.50
CA GLN A 397 4.86 6.97 -31.62
C GLN A 397 4.36 7.99 -30.59
N ARG A 398 3.04 8.07 -30.39
CA ARG A 398 2.41 8.94 -29.38
C ARG A 398 2.79 8.53 -27.97
N ASP A 399 2.77 7.23 -27.67
CA ASP A 399 3.10 6.69 -26.36
C ASP A 399 4.56 7.01 -25.98
N ILE A 400 5.49 6.80 -26.91
CA ILE A 400 6.90 7.18 -26.76
C ILE A 400 7.03 8.69 -26.49
N ALA A 401 6.30 9.53 -27.23
CA ALA A 401 6.33 10.98 -27.03
C ALA A 401 5.86 11.40 -25.63
N TYR A 402 4.80 10.76 -25.12
CA TYR A 402 4.36 10.99 -23.75
C TYR A 402 5.40 10.51 -22.71
N ILE A 403 6.03 9.37 -22.90
CA ILE A 403 7.04 8.86 -21.96
C ILE A 403 8.28 9.77 -21.89
N VAL A 404 8.74 10.27 -23.04
CA VAL A 404 9.98 11.04 -23.11
C VAL A 404 9.75 12.50 -22.71
N ASP A 405 8.71 13.14 -23.28
CA ASP A 405 8.51 14.59 -23.22
C ASP A 405 7.19 15.01 -22.55
N ASN A 406 6.38 14.07 -22.05
CA ASN A 406 5.03 14.33 -21.51
C ASN A 406 4.10 15.08 -22.47
N SER A 407 4.37 15.02 -23.79
CA SER A 407 3.63 15.76 -24.81
C SER A 407 3.72 15.08 -26.17
N PRO A 408 2.61 15.02 -26.93
CA PRO A 408 2.62 14.48 -28.29
C PRO A 408 3.14 15.48 -29.33
N GLN A 409 3.58 16.68 -28.94
CA GLN A 409 3.99 17.73 -29.87
C GLN A 409 5.37 17.50 -30.48
N HIS A 410 6.26 16.76 -29.80
CA HIS A 410 7.67 16.59 -30.18
C HIS A 410 8.04 15.17 -30.64
N VAL A 411 7.08 14.44 -31.22
CA VAL A 411 7.17 13.00 -31.54
C VAL A 411 8.49 12.58 -32.18
N VAL A 412 9.00 13.29 -33.18
CA VAL A 412 10.24 12.91 -33.87
C VAL A 412 11.44 12.95 -32.92
N GLN A 413 11.58 14.02 -32.13
CA GLN A 413 12.66 14.18 -31.17
C GLN A 413 12.54 13.16 -30.04
N SER A 414 11.32 12.94 -29.54
CA SER A 414 11.05 11.93 -28.52
C SER A 414 11.44 10.53 -28.98
N ILE A 415 11.16 10.17 -30.24
CA ILE A 415 11.54 8.89 -30.83
C ILE A 415 13.06 8.77 -30.92
N GLU A 416 13.77 9.81 -31.35
CA GLU A 416 15.25 9.78 -31.41
C GLU A 416 15.86 9.54 -30.03
N ILE A 417 15.37 10.27 -29.01
CA ILE A 417 15.80 10.08 -27.62
C ILE A 417 15.47 8.67 -27.15
N TRP A 418 14.27 8.17 -27.41
CA TRP A 418 13.87 6.81 -27.06
C TRP A 418 14.83 5.79 -27.67
N LEU A 419 15.01 5.81 -28.99
CA LEU A 419 15.85 4.85 -29.73
C LEU A 419 17.31 4.83 -29.26
N GLN A 420 17.85 5.97 -28.83
CA GLN A 420 19.22 6.07 -28.30
C GLN A 420 19.36 5.49 -26.89
N ASN A 421 18.29 5.52 -26.09
CA ASN A 421 18.39 5.29 -24.65
C ASN A 421 17.62 4.06 -24.16
N TYR A 422 16.61 3.55 -24.87
CA TYR A 422 15.86 2.37 -24.40
C TYR A 422 16.67 1.07 -24.34
N PRO A 423 17.72 0.85 -25.15
CA PRO A 423 18.52 -0.37 -25.05
C PRO A 423 19.46 -0.41 -23.84
N ASP A 424 19.75 0.74 -23.21
CA ASP A 424 20.68 0.84 -22.07
C ASP A 424 19.97 0.46 -20.76
N GLU A 425 20.45 -0.58 -20.07
CA GLU A 425 19.90 -1.05 -18.78
C GLU A 425 19.85 0.03 -17.69
N GLN A 426 20.70 1.05 -17.76
CA GLN A 426 20.72 2.16 -16.79
C GLN A 426 19.68 3.23 -17.11
N SER A 427 19.08 3.19 -18.29
CA SER A 427 18.08 4.14 -18.73
C SER A 427 16.72 3.90 -18.06
N ARG A 428 16.03 4.99 -17.73
CA ARG A 428 14.64 4.96 -17.24
C ARG A 428 13.65 4.32 -18.23
N TYR A 429 14.02 4.22 -19.51
CA TYR A 429 13.17 3.66 -20.57
C TYR A 429 13.33 2.14 -20.71
N PHE A 430 14.42 1.56 -20.20
CA PHE A 430 14.75 0.16 -20.43
C PHE A 430 13.68 -0.80 -19.91
N GLU A 431 13.23 -0.61 -18.65
CA GLU A 431 12.19 -1.46 -18.07
C GLU A 431 10.88 -1.40 -18.87
N ILE A 432 10.53 -0.21 -19.40
CA ILE A 432 9.33 -0.02 -20.24
C ILE A 432 9.48 -0.81 -21.54
N ALA A 433 10.62 -0.65 -22.22
CA ALA A 433 10.92 -1.33 -23.48
C ALA A 433 10.99 -2.85 -23.31
N LEU A 434 11.58 -3.34 -22.21
CA LEU A 434 11.68 -4.75 -21.89
C LEU A 434 10.30 -5.39 -21.75
N MET A 435 9.43 -4.80 -20.93
CA MET A 435 8.06 -5.29 -20.74
C MET A 435 7.26 -5.24 -22.04
N THR A 436 7.28 -4.09 -22.72
CA THR A 436 6.53 -3.88 -23.97
C THR A 436 6.99 -4.84 -25.06
N SER A 437 8.30 -5.04 -25.21
CA SER A 437 8.88 -5.99 -26.16
C SER A 437 8.41 -7.41 -25.88
N LYS A 438 8.46 -7.87 -24.63
CA LYS A 438 8.02 -9.23 -24.26
C LYS A 438 6.53 -9.42 -24.57
N HIS A 439 5.71 -8.45 -24.19
CA HIS A 439 4.27 -8.47 -24.45
C HIS A 439 3.96 -8.53 -25.96
N LEU A 440 4.59 -7.68 -26.76
CA LEU A 440 4.42 -7.68 -28.21
C LEU A 440 4.90 -8.97 -28.86
N CYS A 441 6.03 -9.53 -28.44
CA CYS A 441 6.49 -10.82 -28.94
C CYS A 441 5.47 -11.93 -28.66
N ASN A 442 4.86 -11.96 -27.47
CA ASN A 442 3.81 -12.94 -27.14
C ASN A 442 2.55 -12.76 -28.00
N ILE A 443 2.15 -11.52 -28.27
CA ILE A 443 1.07 -11.22 -29.23
C ILE A 443 1.45 -11.70 -30.63
N LEU A 444 2.65 -11.37 -31.12
CA LEU A 444 3.15 -11.76 -32.44
C LEU A 444 3.17 -13.29 -32.62
N LYS A 445 3.65 -14.05 -31.63
CA LYS A 445 3.58 -15.52 -31.65
C LYS A 445 2.14 -16.00 -31.80
N SER A 446 1.22 -15.40 -31.05
CA SER A 446 -0.20 -15.76 -31.09
C SER A 446 -0.86 -15.44 -32.42
N LEU A 447 -0.58 -14.25 -32.99
CA LEU A 447 -1.07 -13.85 -34.30
C LEU A 447 -0.56 -14.77 -35.41
N PHE A 448 0.72 -15.18 -35.34
CA PHE A 448 1.32 -16.08 -36.30
C PHE A 448 0.64 -17.45 -36.33
N VAL A 449 0.50 -18.09 -35.16
CA VAL A 449 -0.13 -19.42 -35.05
C VAL A 449 -1.61 -19.38 -35.45
N THR A 450 -2.31 -18.31 -35.07
CA THR A 450 -3.73 -18.13 -35.38
C THR A 450 -3.99 -17.52 -36.76
N GLN A 451 -2.95 -17.36 -37.58
CA GLN A 451 -3.02 -16.93 -38.98
C GLN A 451 -3.57 -15.50 -39.21
N HIS A 452 -3.43 -14.61 -38.22
CA HIS A 452 -3.74 -13.19 -38.36
C HIS A 452 -2.57 -12.43 -39.02
N TYR A 453 -2.17 -12.85 -40.21
CA TYR A 453 -0.92 -12.43 -40.86
C TYR A 453 -0.84 -10.93 -41.17
N GLU A 454 -1.95 -10.31 -41.58
CA GLU A 454 -1.98 -8.86 -41.86
C GLU A 454 -1.60 -8.03 -40.62
N LEU A 455 -2.19 -8.38 -39.46
CA LEU A 455 -1.84 -7.74 -38.20
C LEU A 455 -0.42 -8.10 -37.75
N PHE A 456 -0.01 -9.36 -37.94
CA PHE A 456 1.36 -9.80 -37.64
C PHE A 456 2.40 -8.97 -38.39
N GLU A 457 2.23 -8.78 -39.70
CA GLU A 457 3.13 -8.02 -40.56
C GLU A 457 3.27 -6.57 -40.11
N LYS A 458 2.15 -5.90 -39.79
CA LYS A 458 2.23 -4.53 -39.27
C LYS A 458 2.91 -4.48 -37.90
N LEU A 459 2.54 -5.39 -37.01
CA LEU A 459 3.03 -5.36 -35.64
C LEU A 459 4.52 -5.71 -35.56
N ILE A 460 5.02 -6.60 -36.44
CA ILE A 460 6.47 -6.89 -36.53
C ILE A 460 7.25 -5.71 -37.12
N GLU A 461 6.67 -4.96 -38.06
CA GLU A 461 7.27 -3.73 -38.60
C GLU A 461 7.46 -2.69 -37.48
N VAL A 462 6.39 -2.43 -36.73
CA VAL A 462 6.40 -1.49 -35.59
C VAL A 462 7.39 -1.96 -34.51
N TYR A 463 7.37 -3.25 -34.18
CA TYR A 463 8.30 -3.84 -33.23
C TYR A 463 9.77 -3.62 -33.63
N LYS A 464 10.12 -3.95 -34.87
CA LYS A 464 11.48 -3.79 -35.42
C LYS A 464 11.95 -2.33 -35.43
N LYS A 465 11.01 -1.39 -35.60
CA LYS A 465 11.33 0.04 -35.70
C LYS A 465 11.55 0.71 -34.35
N TYR A 466 10.88 0.26 -33.29
CA TYR A 466 10.82 1.03 -32.03
C TYR A 466 11.21 0.27 -30.76
N LEU A 467 11.18 -1.07 -30.75
CA LEU A 467 11.11 -1.86 -29.51
C LEU A 467 11.95 -3.16 -29.54
N VAL A 468 13.01 -3.20 -30.34
CA VAL A 468 13.83 -4.41 -30.48
C VAL A 468 14.66 -4.65 -29.22
N ILE A 469 14.39 -5.78 -28.56
CA ILE A 469 15.25 -6.33 -27.52
C ILE A 469 15.79 -7.65 -28.06
N ASP A 470 17.11 -7.76 -28.23
CA ASP A 470 17.75 -8.86 -28.96
C ASP A 470 17.34 -10.24 -28.47
N ALA A 471 17.26 -10.42 -27.14
CA ALA A 471 16.84 -11.69 -26.54
C ALA A 471 15.41 -12.08 -26.95
N HIS A 472 14.46 -11.16 -26.87
CA HIS A 472 13.05 -11.41 -27.24
C HIS A 472 12.88 -11.60 -28.74
N PHE A 473 13.63 -10.83 -29.54
CA PHE A 473 13.55 -10.95 -31.00
C PHE A 473 14.15 -12.26 -31.50
N SER A 474 15.26 -12.72 -30.92
CA SER A 474 15.82 -14.04 -31.25
C SER A 474 14.82 -15.15 -30.92
N ASP A 475 14.22 -15.11 -29.74
CA ASP A 475 13.20 -16.09 -29.32
C ASP A 475 11.98 -16.10 -30.26
N LEU A 476 11.48 -14.92 -30.67
CA LEU A 476 10.41 -14.82 -31.67
C LEU A 476 10.82 -15.41 -33.03
N ARG A 477 12.04 -15.13 -33.51
CA ARG A 477 12.54 -15.65 -34.78
C ARG A 477 12.63 -17.17 -34.75
N ASP A 478 13.18 -17.71 -33.67
CA ASP A 478 13.38 -19.15 -33.51
C ASP A 478 12.02 -19.86 -33.41
N PHE A 479 11.05 -19.25 -32.70
CA PHE A 479 9.66 -19.70 -32.67
C PHE A 479 9.00 -19.77 -34.05
N VAL A 480 9.06 -18.68 -34.82
CA VAL A 480 8.47 -18.61 -36.18
C VAL A 480 9.14 -19.63 -37.09
N SER A 481 10.48 -19.74 -37.03
CA SER A 481 11.24 -20.69 -37.84
C SER A 481 10.85 -22.14 -37.53
N ALA A 482 10.60 -22.47 -36.25
CA ALA A 482 10.15 -23.80 -35.86
C ALA A 482 8.76 -24.13 -36.43
N HIS A 483 7.83 -23.17 -36.47
CA HIS A 483 6.46 -23.37 -36.96
C HIS A 483 6.32 -23.38 -38.49
N VAL A 484 7.27 -22.81 -39.22
CA VAL A 484 7.31 -22.89 -40.70
C VAL A 484 7.90 -24.22 -41.16
N ASN A 485 8.77 -24.84 -40.36
CA ASN A 485 9.45 -26.10 -40.68
C ASN A 485 8.72 -27.36 -40.16
N SER A 486 7.67 -27.19 -39.34
CA SER A 486 6.76 -28.24 -38.86
C SER A 486 5.58 -28.40 -39.80
#